data_AF-A0AAN9TY31-F1
#
_entry.id   AF-A0AAN9TY31-F1
#
_cell.length_a   1.000
_cell.length_b   1.000
_cell.length_c   1.000
_cell.angle_alpha   90.00
_cell.angle_beta   90.00
_cell.angle_gamma   90.00
#
_symmetry.space_group_name_H-M   'P 1'
#
loop_
_entity.id
_entity.type
_entity.pdbx_description
1 polymer ?
#
loop_
_entity_poly.entity_id
_entity_poly.type
_entity_poly.pdbx_seq_one_letter_code
_entity_poly.pdbx_strand_id
1 'polypeptide(L)'
;MTQVPWMDKLLFKNDLMLKLRPGHGSPILKVTHQKIADRLDGTNGGGDKRSLKREPDLLDRFLEIKAHHPEAPDFSVPAWTFSNVIAGSDSTAVAMKTVMYHLLTNPVSLQKLYVELNETERQNRISRPHPRWEEVQNLPYLDACIQEALRLHPPFCLPLERVVPDGGITIKGRFLPAGTCVGVHPSVPDDASASGMGSR
;
A
#
# COMPACT_ATOMS: atom_id res chain seq x y z
N MET A 1 -10.56 -8.34 17.98
CA MET A 1 -10.29 -9.65 18.64
C MET A 1 -9.61 -9.38 19.95
N THR A 2 -10.12 -9.96 21.04
CA THR A 2 -9.44 -9.91 22.33
C THR A 2 -8.33 -10.97 22.36
N GLN A 3 -7.26 -10.72 23.12
CA GLN A 3 -6.17 -11.70 23.31
C GLN A 3 -6.58 -12.89 24.19
N VAL A 4 -7.85 -13.01 24.57
CA VAL A 4 -8.40 -14.04 25.45
C VAL A 4 -9.44 -14.86 24.66
N PRO A 5 -9.09 -16.07 24.17
CA PRO A 5 -9.89 -16.81 23.18
C PRO A 5 -11.32 -17.17 23.61
N TRP A 6 -11.56 -17.45 24.89
CA TRP A 6 -12.90 -17.81 25.38
C TRP A 6 -13.83 -16.58 25.45
N MET A 7 -13.26 -15.41 25.77
CA MET A 7 -13.98 -14.15 25.80
C MET A 7 -14.30 -13.66 24.38
N ASP A 8 -13.43 -13.96 23.41
CA ASP A 8 -13.68 -13.70 21.98
C ASP A 8 -14.88 -14.53 21.47
N LYS A 9 -15.04 -15.79 21.92
CA LYS A 9 -16.21 -16.61 21.61
C LYS A 9 -17.51 -16.01 22.13
N LEU A 10 -17.49 -15.45 23.34
CA LEU A 10 -18.68 -14.87 23.97
C LEU A 10 -19.07 -13.50 23.38
N LEU A 11 -18.08 -12.63 23.15
CA LEU A 11 -18.30 -11.23 22.78
C LEU A 11 -18.27 -10.94 21.27
N PHE A 12 -17.51 -11.72 20.49
CA PHE A 12 -17.26 -11.44 19.08
C PHE A 12 -17.75 -12.54 18.13
N LYS A 13 -17.89 -13.79 18.59
CA LYS A 13 -18.32 -14.94 17.76
C LYS A 13 -19.70 -15.51 18.12
N ASN A 14 -20.42 -14.88 19.04
CA ASN A 14 -21.78 -15.27 19.40
C ASN A 14 -22.79 -14.59 18.45
N ASP A 15 -23.63 -15.37 17.78
CA ASP A 15 -24.65 -14.90 16.83
C ASP A 15 -25.59 -13.85 17.43
N LEU A 16 -25.91 -13.97 18.73
CA LEU A 16 -26.76 -12.99 19.42
C LEU A 16 -26.05 -11.65 19.59
N MET A 17 -24.77 -11.69 19.95
CA MET A 17 -23.94 -10.48 20.10
C MET A 17 -23.59 -9.87 18.74
N LEU A 18 -23.43 -10.67 17.69
CA LEU A 18 -23.25 -10.19 16.31
C LEU A 18 -24.51 -9.44 15.81
N LYS A 19 -25.70 -9.90 16.17
CA LYS A 19 -26.98 -9.21 15.85
C LYS A 19 -27.20 -7.93 16.66
N LEU A 20 -26.76 -7.91 17.93
CA LEU A 20 -26.94 -6.77 18.83
C LEU A 20 -25.86 -5.69 18.66
N ARG A 21 -24.72 -6.03 18.06
CA ARG A 21 -23.61 -5.10 17.89
C ARG A 21 -23.86 -4.25 16.64
N PRO A 22 -23.94 -2.91 16.74
CA PRO A 22 -23.92 -2.07 15.56
C PRO A 22 -22.63 -2.38 14.81
N GLY A 23 -22.76 -2.88 13.57
CA GLY A 23 -21.62 -3.12 12.70
C GLY A 23 -20.85 -1.81 12.61
N HIS A 24 -19.67 -1.76 13.23
CA HIS A 24 -18.75 -0.65 13.00
C HIS A 24 -18.21 -0.86 11.59
N GLY A 25 -18.99 -0.44 10.58
CA GLY A 25 -18.56 -0.47 9.20
C GLY A 25 -17.20 0.23 9.11
N SER A 26 -16.25 -0.37 8.41
CA SER A 26 -14.95 0.26 8.20
C SER A 26 -15.17 1.68 7.67
N PRO A 27 -14.59 2.72 8.30
CA PRO A 27 -14.71 4.09 7.80
C PRO A 27 -14.31 4.21 6.32
N ILE A 28 -13.34 3.39 5.90
CA ILE A 28 -12.89 3.29 4.51
C ILE A 28 -14.00 2.72 3.62
N LEU A 29 -14.69 1.64 4.04
CA LEU A 29 -15.84 1.12 3.30
C LEU A 29 -16.94 2.17 3.14
N LYS A 30 -17.22 2.94 4.20
CA LYS A 30 -18.21 4.02 4.13
C LYS A 30 -17.85 5.06 3.07
N VAL A 31 -16.58 5.51 3.07
CA VAL A 31 -16.08 6.47 2.07
C VAL A 31 -16.12 5.87 0.66
N THR A 32 -15.72 4.62 0.49
CA THR A 32 -15.78 3.90 -0.80
C THR A 32 -17.21 3.84 -1.33
N HIS A 33 -18.17 3.42 -0.51
CA HIS A 33 -19.58 3.35 -0.91
C HIS A 33 -20.14 4.73 -1.26
N GLN A 34 -19.83 5.77 -0.48
CA GLN A 34 -20.24 7.14 -0.79
C GLN A 34 -19.70 7.59 -2.15
N LYS A 35 -18.41 7.37 -2.44
CA LYS A 35 -17.81 7.76 -3.73
C LYS A 35 -18.38 7.02 -4.93
N ILE A 36 -18.76 5.76 -4.75
CA ILE A 36 -19.44 4.97 -5.79
C ILE A 36 -20.86 5.51 -6.02
N ALA A 37 -21.61 5.76 -4.95
CA ALA A 37 -22.96 6.33 -5.04
C ALA A 37 -22.96 7.70 -5.72
N ASP A 38 -22.07 8.62 -5.30
CA ASP A 38 -21.91 9.95 -5.92
C ASP A 38 -21.68 9.84 -7.44
N ARG A 39 -20.92 8.83 -7.89
CA ARG A 39 -20.62 8.62 -9.31
C ARG A 39 -21.83 8.08 -10.09
N LEU A 40 -22.56 7.13 -9.51
CA LEU A 40 -23.76 6.56 -10.13
C LEU A 40 -24.91 7.58 -10.19
N ASP A 41 -25.09 8.36 -9.13
CA ASP A 41 -26.12 9.40 -9.06
C ASP A 41 -25.82 10.56 -10.02
N GLY A 42 -24.55 10.97 -10.12
CA GLY A 42 -24.10 11.96 -11.11
C GLY A 42 -24.21 11.50 -12.57
N THR A 43 -24.39 10.20 -12.81
CA THR A 43 -24.62 9.65 -14.16
C THR A 43 -26.11 9.71 -14.54
N ASN A 44 -27.03 9.70 -13.57
CA ASN A 44 -28.48 9.69 -13.77
C ASN A 44 -29.14 11.09 -13.69
N GLY A 45 -28.47 12.07 -13.07
CA GLY A 45 -28.94 13.45 -12.99
C GLY A 45 -28.41 14.32 -14.13
N GLY A 46 -29.28 14.68 -15.09
CA GLY A 46 -28.94 15.67 -16.10
C GLY A 46 -28.57 17.03 -15.48
N GLY A 47 -27.28 17.37 -15.48
CA GLY A 47 -26.81 18.73 -15.26
C GLY A 47 -25.63 18.88 -14.29
N ASP A 48 -24.43 19.04 -14.83
CA ASP A 48 -23.68 20.30 -14.71
C ASP A 48 -22.56 20.29 -15.77
N LYS A 49 -22.59 21.23 -16.71
CA LYS A 49 -21.54 21.45 -17.71
C LYS A 49 -20.33 22.15 -17.08
N ARG A 50 -19.89 21.68 -15.91
CA ARG A 50 -18.65 22.07 -15.23
C ARG A 50 -17.60 20.97 -15.22
N SER A 51 -17.83 19.85 -15.92
CA SER A 51 -16.78 18.90 -16.25
C SER A 51 -15.82 19.51 -17.27
N LEU A 52 -14.93 20.38 -16.79
CA LEU A 52 -13.57 20.43 -17.32
C LEU A 52 -13.12 18.98 -17.45
N LYS A 53 -13.00 18.49 -18.68
CA LYS A 53 -12.51 17.17 -19.11
C LYS A 53 -11.77 16.43 -17.98
N ARG A 54 -12.51 15.79 -17.07
CA ARG A 54 -11.93 15.12 -15.92
C ARG A 54 -11.15 13.94 -16.47
N GLU A 55 -9.86 13.86 -16.16
CA GLU A 55 -9.11 12.66 -16.50
C GLU A 55 -9.73 11.46 -15.76
N PRO A 56 -9.99 10.36 -16.48
CA PRO A 56 -10.64 9.20 -15.89
C PRO A 56 -9.79 8.66 -14.74
N ASP A 57 -10.42 8.45 -13.58
CA ASP A 57 -9.76 7.86 -12.42
C ASP A 57 -9.92 6.33 -12.37
N LEU A 58 -9.34 5.69 -11.36
CA LEU A 58 -9.44 4.25 -11.19
C LEU A 58 -10.90 3.77 -11.02
N LEU A 59 -11.76 4.57 -10.39
CA LEU A 59 -13.18 4.21 -10.24
C LEU A 59 -13.90 4.26 -11.59
N ASP A 60 -13.60 5.24 -12.45
CA ASP A 60 -14.11 5.26 -13.83
C ASP A 60 -13.71 3.97 -14.57
N ARG A 61 -12.46 3.55 -14.44
CA ARG A 61 -11.96 2.31 -15.05
C ARG A 61 -12.64 1.05 -14.50
N PHE A 62 -12.89 0.99 -13.19
CA PHE A 62 -13.61 -0.15 -12.60
C PHE A 62 -15.06 -0.25 -13.08
N LEU A 63 -15.73 0.89 -13.25
CA LEU A 63 -17.08 0.95 -13.81
C LEU A 63 -17.09 0.56 -15.30
N GLU A 64 -16.11 1.03 -16.07
CA GLU A 64 -15.91 0.65 -17.47
C GLU A 64 -15.69 -0.87 -17.61
N ILE A 65 -14.83 -1.45 -16.76
CA ILE A 65 -14.59 -2.90 -16.73
C ILE A 65 -15.89 -3.65 -16.41
N LYS A 66 -16.67 -3.23 -15.41
CA LYS A 66 -17.96 -3.86 -15.08
C LYS A 66 -18.99 -3.73 -16.21
N ALA A 67 -18.96 -2.64 -16.98
CA ALA A 67 -19.82 -2.46 -18.15
C ALA A 67 -19.45 -3.42 -19.30
N HIS A 68 -18.15 -3.67 -19.51
CA HIS A 68 -17.67 -4.63 -20.51
C HIS A 68 -17.76 -6.09 -20.05
N HIS A 69 -17.79 -6.33 -18.74
CA HIS A 69 -17.83 -7.66 -18.11
C HIS A 69 -19.03 -7.79 -17.16
N PRO A 70 -20.27 -7.90 -17.69
CA PRO A 70 -21.48 -7.98 -16.87
C PRO A 70 -21.52 -9.25 -15.99
N GLU A 71 -20.76 -10.29 -16.33
CA GLU A 71 -20.58 -11.52 -15.56
C GLU A 71 -19.89 -11.32 -14.21
N ALA A 72 -19.12 -10.24 -14.04
CA ALA A 72 -18.47 -9.93 -12.79
C ALA A 72 -19.54 -9.69 -11.70
N PRO A 73 -19.37 -10.16 -10.45
CA PRO A 73 -20.33 -9.90 -9.39
C PRO A 73 -20.57 -8.40 -9.14
N ASP A 74 -21.76 -8.01 -8.67
CA ASP A 74 -22.07 -6.59 -8.42
C ASP A 74 -21.22 -5.96 -7.32
N PHE A 75 -20.72 -6.77 -6.38
CA PHE A 75 -19.79 -6.30 -5.35
C PHE A 75 -18.37 -6.04 -5.88
N SER A 76 -18.06 -6.35 -7.14
CA SER A 76 -16.71 -6.25 -7.71
C SER A 76 -16.19 -4.81 -7.68
N VAL A 77 -16.99 -3.83 -8.12
CA VAL A 77 -16.58 -2.42 -8.13
C VAL A 77 -16.33 -1.90 -6.70
N PRO A 78 -17.23 -2.11 -5.72
CA PRO A 78 -16.94 -1.85 -4.31
C PRO A 78 -15.68 -2.53 -3.79
N ALA A 79 -15.48 -3.81 -4.10
CA ALA A 79 -14.34 -4.60 -3.63
C ALA A 79 -13.01 -4.08 -4.20
N TRP A 80 -12.93 -3.82 -5.50
CA TRP A 80 -11.73 -3.28 -6.15
C TRP A 80 -11.39 -1.89 -5.64
N THR A 81 -12.41 -1.03 -5.52
CA THR A 81 -12.22 0.33 -5.01
C THR A 81 -11.73 0.32 -3.57
N PHE A 82 -12.35 -0.50 -2.73
CA PHE A 82 -11.95 -0.68 -1.33
C PHE A 82 -10.52 -1.21 -1.21
N SER A 83 -10.18 -2.24 -1.99
CA SER A 83 -8.85 -2.84 -2.01
C SER A 83 -7.77 -1.82 -2.40
N ASN A 84 -8.04 -0.97 -3.40
CA ASN A 84 -7.09 0.05 -3.84
C ASN A 84 -6.84 1.12 -2.77
N VAL A 85 -7.90 1.58 -2.09
CA VAL A 85 -7.77 2.58 -1.02
C VAL A 85 -6.91 2.02 0.12
N ILE A 86 -7.21 0.81 0.61
CA ILE A 86 -6.44 0.20 1.71
C ILE A 86 -5.00 -0.09 1.31
N ALA A 87 -4.80 -0.69 0.14
CA ALA A 87 -3.46 -1.10 -0.29
C ALA A 87 -2.51 0.11 -0.40
N GLY A 88 -3.00 1.25 -0.88
CA GLY A 88 -2.21 2.46 -1.06
C GLY A 88 -2.11 3.35 0.18
N SER A 89 -3.13 3.40 1.04
CA SER A 89 -3.17 4.34 2.17
C SER A 89 -2.22 3.95 3.29
N ASP A 90 -2.40 2.75 3.84
CA ASP A 90 -1.79 2.38 5.11
C ASP A 90 -0.30 2.09 4.93
N SER A 91 0.05 1.44 3.82
CA SER A 91 1.43 1.13 3.44
C SER A 91 2.29 2.37 3.26
N THR A 92 1.80 3.34 2.48
CA THR A 92 2.50 4.58 2.21
C THR A 92 2.60 5.44 3.46
N ALA A 93 1.55 5.49 4.28
CA ALA A 93 1.57 6.22 5.55
C ALA A 93 2.61 5.64 6.52
N VAL A 94 2.70 4.30 6.62
CA VAL A 94 3.74 3.64 7.42
C VAL A 94 5.13 3.93 6.85
N ALA A 95 5.33 3.81 5.54
CA ALA A 95 6.61 4.13 4.89
C ALA A 95 7.09 5.55 5.22
N MET A 96 6.22 6.56 5.01
CA MET A 96 6.54 7.96 5.31
C MET A 96 6.86 8.16 6.79
N LYS A 97 6.03 7.61 7.68
CA LYS A 97 6.24 7.69 9.13
C LYS A 97 7.59 7.10 9.54
N THR A 98 7.93 5.93 9.00
CA THR A 98 9.18 5.23 9.30
C THR A 98 10.40 6.02 8.86
N VAL A 99 10.39 6.55 7.63
CA VAL A 99 11.47 7.42 7.12
C VAL A 99 11.65 8.63 8.03
N MET A 100 10.57 9.34 8.34
CA MET A 100 10.62 10.51 9.21
C MET A 100 11.11 10.18 10.62
N TYR A 101 10.62 9.08 11.21
CA TYR A 101 11.06 8.64 12.53
C TYR A 101 12.57 8.41 12.57
N HIS A 102 13.12 7.61 11.64
CA HIS A 102 14.54 7.30 11.63
C HIS A 102 15.42 8.52 11.33
N LEU A 103 14.98 9.44 10.47
CA LEU A 103 15.70 10.69 10.25
C LEU A 103 15.73 11.55 11.52
N LEU A 104 14.60 11.70 12.21
CA LEU A 104 14.52 12.53 13.42
C LEU A 104 15.29 11.93 14.61
N THR A 105 15.36 10.60 14.71
CA THR A 105 16.16 9.94 15.77
C THR A 105 17.65 9.85 15.45
N ASN A 106 18.06 10.11 14.21
CA ASN A 106 19.47 10.07 13.78
C ASN A 106 19.91 11.42 13.18
N PRO A 107 20.26 12.41 14.02
CA PRO A 107 20.61 13.76 13.57
C PRO A 107 21.75 13.81 12.53
N VAL A 108 22.72 12.89 12.62
CA VAL A 108 23.81 12.79 11.64
C VAL A 108 23.27 12.45 10.25
N SER A 109 22.36 11.49 10.16
CA SER A 109 21.73 11.08 8.90
C SER A 109 20.87 12.20 8.34
N LEU A 110 20.05 12.84 9.18
CA LEU A 110 19.24 13.99 8.79
C LEU A 110 20.09 15.15 8.27
N GLN A 111 21.18 15.49 8.95
CA GLN A 111 22.08 16.56 8.52
C GLN A 111 22.72 16.26 7.17
N LYS A 112 23.13 15.01 6.93
CA LYS A 112 23.71 14.60 5.64
C LYS A 112 22.68 14.67 4.51
N LEU A 113 21.43 14.28 4.77
CA LEU A 113 20.34 14.44 3.79
C LEU A 113 20.06 15.92 3.50
N TYR A 114 20.05 16.75 4.54
CA TYR A 114 19.88 18.19 4.39
C TYR A 114 21.00 18.81 3.53
N VAL A 115 22.24 18.37 3.70
CA VAL A 115 23.37 18.83 2.85
C VAL A 115 23.14 18.44 1.37
N GLU A 116 22.77 17.19 1.08
CA GLU A 116 22.49 16.75 -0.29
C GLU A 116 21.38 17.56 -0.95
N LEU A 117 20.27 17.79 -0.23
CA LEU A 117 19.13 18.56 -0.74
C LEU A 117 19.50 20.02 -1.01
N ASN A 118 20.20 20.68 -0.08
CA ASN A 118 20.60 22.09 -0.27
C ASN A 118 21.63 22.25 -1.40
N GLU A 119 22.56 21.32 -1.54
CA GLU A 119 23.55 21.39 -2.61
C GLU A 119 22.89 21.22 -3.98
N THR A 120 21.96 20.26 -4.08
CA THR A 120 21.17 20.06 -5.30
C THR A 120 20.32 21.29 -5.63
N GLU A 121 19.75 21.94 -4.61
CA GLU A 121 19.02 23.19 -4.77
C GLU A 121 19.92 24.34 -5.26
N ARG A 122 21.13 24.50 -4.69
CA ARG A 122 22.09 25.53 -5.14
C ARG A 122 22.49 25.37 -6.60
N GLN A 123 22.47 24.14 -7.09
CA GLN A 123 22.71 23.79 -8.49
C GLN A 123 21.49 24.02 -9.40
N ASN A 124 20.38 24.56 -8.86
CA ASN A 124 19.10 24.75 -9.55
C ASN A 124 18.52 23.44 -10.12
N ARG A 125 18.77 22.30 -9.47
CA ARG A 125 18.30 20.98 -9.91
C ARG A 125 16.99 20.53 -9.23
N ILE A 126 16.49 21.29 -8.25
CA ILE A 126 15.26 21.03 -7.49
C ILE A 126 14.37 22.26 -7.56
N SER A 127 13.11 22.09 -7.98
CA SER A 127 12.10 23.14 -8.01
C SER A 127 11.53 23.41 -6.61
N ARG A 128 11.19 24.68 -6.32
CA ARG A 128 10.47 25.10 -5.10
C ARG A 128 9.08 25.66 -5.43
N PRO A 129 8.09 25.53 -4.52
CA PRO A 129 8.15 24.82 -3.23
C PRO A 129 7.98 23.30 -3.35
N HIS A 130 7.55 22.81 -4.52
CA HIS A 130 7.26 21.41 -4.78
C HIS A 130 8.21 20.87 -5.84
N PRO A 131 9.17 20.02 -5.46
CA PRO A 131 10.03 19.38 -6.44
C PRO A 131 9.22 18.39 -7.29
N ARG A 132 9.63 18.24 -8.54
CA ARG A 132 9.09 17.20 -9.43
C ARG A 132 9.72 15.86 -9.06
N TRP A 133 8.99 14.77 -9.27
CA TRP A 133 9.51 13.42 -9.09
C TRP A 133 10.85 13.22 -9.80
N GLU A 134 10.95 13.71 -11.04
CA GLU A 134 12.13 13.56 -11.88
C GLU A 134 13.40 14.22 -11.31
N GLU A 135 13.22 15.25 -10.49
CA GLU A 135 14.30 16.02 -9.86
C GLU A 135 14.87 15.30 -8.63
N VAL A 136 14.06 14.50 -7.94
CA VAL A 136 14.41 13.88 -6.65
C VAL A 136 14.64 12.37 -6.71
N GLN A 137 14.13 11.68 -7.75
CA GLN A 137 14.21 10.22 -7.86
C GLN A 137 15.64 9.67 -7.93
N ASN A 138 16.61 10.51 -8.32
CA ASN A 138 18.02 10.12 -8.52
C ASN A 138 18.96 10.68 -7.43
N LEU A 139 18.42 11.08 -6.28
CA LEU A 139 19.23 11.57 -5.15
C LEU A 139 19.73 10.38 -4.32
N PRO A 140 21.04 10.06 -4.37
CA PRO A 140 21.55 8.80 -3.84
C PRO A 140 21.39 8.68 -2.32
N TYR A 141 21.54 9.76 -1.57
CA TYR A 141 21.42 9.70 -0.11
C TYR A 141 19.97 9.73 0.36
N LEU A 142 19.08 10.48 -0.33
CA LEU A 142 17.64 10.36 -0.13
C LEU A 142 17.14 8.94 -0.36
N ASP A 143 17.52 8.32 -1.49
CA ASP A 143 17.14 6.93 -1.79
C ASP A 143 17.68 5.97 -0.71
N ALA A 144 18.97 6.08 -0.35
CA ALA A 144 19.56 5.27 0.71
C ALA A 144 18.81 5.42 2.05
N CYS A 145 18.38 6.62 2.41
CA CYS A 145 17.60 6.86 3.62
C CYS A 145 16.23 6.20 3.58
N ILE A 146 15.54 6.24 2.42
CA ILE A 146 14.26 5.56 2.22
C ILE A 146 14.44 4.05 2.31
N GLN A 147 15.39 3.49 1.56
CA GLN A 147 15.66 2.05 1.53
C GLN A 147 16.04 1.52 2.92
N GLU A 148 16.93 2.21 3.63
CA GLU A 148 17.37 1.77 4.97
C GLU A 148 16.24 1.83 5.99
N ALA A 149 15.41 2.88 5.95
CA ALA A 149 14.25 2.99 6.82
C ALA A 149 13.25 1.84 6.58
N LEU A 150 12.99 1.50 5.31
CA LEU A 150 12.11 0.38 4.95
C LEU A 150 12.73 -0.99 5.26
N ARG A 151 14.06 -1.12 5.21
CA ARG A 151 14.78 -2.33 5.64
C ARG A 151 14.64 -2.56 7.15
N LEU A 152 14.72 -1.48 7.95
CA LEU A 152 14.58 -1.53 9.40
C LEU A 152 13.13 -1.76 9.85
N HIS A 153 12.17 -1.15 9.16
CA HIS A 153 10.75 -1.27 9.47
C HIS A 153 9.90 -1.32 8.19
N PRO A 154 9.74 -2.53 7.61
CA PRO A 154 8.96 -2.69 6.40
C PRO A 154 7.47 -2.37 6.65
N PRO A 155 6.76 -1.69 5.73
CA PRO A 155 5.34 -1.36 5.88
C PRO A 155 4.42 -2.57 6.00
N PHE A 156 4.87 -3.73 5.52
CA PHE A 156 4.16 -5.00 5.59
C PHE A 156 5.08 -6.09 6.14
N CYS A 157 4.59 -6.84 7.12
CA CYS A 157 5.25 -8.02 7.68
C CYS A 157 4.49 -9.32 7.38
N LEU A 158 3.74 -9.35 6.27
CA LEU A 158 3.00 -10.54 5.84
C LEU A 158 3.83 -11.35 4.85
N PRO A 159 3.83 -12.70 4.93
CA PRO A 159 4.67 -13.54 4.08
C PRO A 159 4.30 -13.57 2.60
N LEU A 160 3.28 -12.80 2.16
CA LEU A 160 2.74 -12.73 0.78
C LEU A 160 2.79 -14.09 0.08
N GLU A 161 1.97 -15.00 0.58
CA GLU A 161 1.93 -16.41 0.22
C GLU A 161 1.63 -16.63 -1.26
N ARG A 162 2.30 -17.61 -1.85
CA ARG A 162 2.11 -18.09 -3.22
C ARG A 162 1.94 -19.60 -3.20
N VAL A 163 1.04 -20.10 -4.04
CA VAL A 163 0.85 -21.53 -4.21
C VAL A 163 1.72 -22.01 -5.36
N VAL A 164 2.50 -23.06 -5.15
CA VAL A 164 3.32 -23.68 -6.20
C VAL A 164 2.40 -24.22 -7.31
N PRO A 165 2.63 -23.87 -8.58
CA PRO A 165 1.78 -24.30 -9.68
C PRO A 165 1.88 -25.80 -9.95
N ASP A 166 0.98 -26.29 -10.80
CA ASP A 166 1.00 -27.67 -11.28
C ASP A 166 2.35 -27.99 -11.94
N GLY A 167 2.88 -29.18 -11.65
CA GLY A 167 4.23 -29.60 -12.09
C GLY A 167 5.37 -29.27 -11.11
N GLY A 168 5.11 -28.46 -10.07
CA GLY A 168 6.11 -28.11 -9.06
C GLY A 168 7.14 -27.08 -9.54
N ILE A 169 8.00 -26.61 -8.64
CA ILE A 169 9.06 -25.63 -8.96
C ILE A 169 10.33 -25.93 -8.19
N THR A 170 11.50 -25.76 -8.82
CA THR A 170 12.80 -25.87 -8.16
C THR A 170 13.36 -24.48 -7.84
N ILE A 171 13.57 -24.19 -6.55
CA ILE A 171 14.13 -22.92 -6.07
C ILE A 171 15.43 -23.19 -5.32
N LYS A 172 16.54 -22.54 -5.72
CA LYS A 172 17.89 -22.75 -5.13
C LYS A 172 18.25 -24.25 -4.99
N GLY A 173 17.93 -25.06 -6.00
CA GLY A 173 18.20 -26.50 -6.03
C GLY A 173 17.25 -27.38 -5.20
N ARG A 174 16.21 -26.80 -4.57
CA ARG A 174 15.19 -27.55 -3.82
C ARG A 174 13.89 -27.61 -4.62
N PHE A 175 13.41 -28.81 -4.91
CA PHE A 175 12.11 -29.01 -5.54
C PHE A 175 10.97 -28.84 -4.54
N LEU A 176 9.96 -28.06 -4.93
CA LEU A 176 8.73 -27.83 -4.18
C LEU A 176 7.56 -28.45 -4.98
N PRO A 177 6.76 -29.34 -4.37
CA PRO A 177 5.65 -29.97 -5.07
C PRO A 177 4.50 -29.00 -5.31
N ALA A 178 3.68 -29.29 -6.32
CA ALA A 178 2.45 -28.54 -6.63
C ALA A 178 1.53 -28.43 -5.40
N GLY A 179 0.87 -27.30 -5.25
CA GLY A 179 -0.02 -27.02 -4.10
C GLY A 179 0.69 -26.61 -2.81
N THR A 180 2.03 -26.61 -2.77
CA THR A 180 2.77 -26.09 -1.59
C THR A 180 2.53 -24.59 -1.44
N CYS A 181 2.14 -24.15 -0.24
CA CYS A 181 2.08 -22.73 0.09
C CYS A 181 3.46 -22.22 0.52
N VAL A 182 3.98 -21.21 -0.17
CA VAL A 182 5.31 -20.64 0.04
C VAL A 182 5.18 -19.14 0.30
N GLY A 183 5.80 -18.66 1.38
CA GLY A 183 5.86 -17.23 1.69
C GLY A 183 7.28 -16.80 2.04
N VAL A 184 7.57 -15.51 1.85
CA VAL A 184 8.87 -14.91 2.19
C VAL A 184 8.63 -13.90 3.31
N HIS A 185 9.35 -14.03 4.41
CA HIS A 185 9.24 -13.08 5.50
C HIS A 185 9.82 -11.72 5.05
N PRO A 186 9.08 -10.60 5.18
CA PRO A 186 9.54 -9.30 4.66
C PRO A 186 10.81 -8.75 5.31
N SER A 187 11.16 -9.23 6.52
CA SER A 187 12.39 -8.81 7.20
C SER A 187 13.64 -9.55 6.72
N VAL A 188 13.56 -10.39 5.69
CA VAL A 188 14.75 -11.01 5.10
C VAL A 188 15.37 -9.98 4.17
N PRO A 189 16.50 -9.35 4.54
CA PRO A 189 17.19 -8.47 3.60
C PRO A 189 17.59 -9.26 2.36
N ASP A 190 17.46 -8.66 1.18
CA ASP A 190 18.14 -9.14 -0.02
C ASP A 190 19.61 -9.36 0.34
N ASP A 191 20.13 -10.55 0.03
CA ASP A 191 21.41 -11.11 0.49
C ASP A 191 22.47 -10.02 0.80
N ALA A 192 23.10 -10.09 1.97
CA ALA A 192 24.19 -9.19 2.37
C ALA A 192 25.38 -9.15 1.36
N SER A 193 25.45 -10.11 0.44
CA SER A 193 26.38 -10.12 -0.69
C SER A 193 26.02 -9.14 -1.82
N ALA A 194 24.77 -8.69 -1.93
CA ALA A 194 24.31 -7.73 -2.93
C ALA A 194 24.42 -6.27 -2.46
N SER A 195 24.44 -6.02 -1.15
CA SER A 195 24.46 -4.67 -0.57
C SER A 195 25.86 -4.06 -0.42
N GLY A 196 26.92 -4.73 -0.87
CA GLY A 196 28.27 -4.14 -0.97
C GLY A 196 28.88 -3.63 0.35
N MET A 197 28.21 -3.86 1.48
CA MET A 197 28.70 -3.52 2.81
C MET A 197 29.64 -4.62 3.27
N GLY A 198 30.81 -4.63 2.64
CA GLY A 198 31.98 -5.30 3.16
C GLY A 198 32.29 -4.74 4.55
N SER A 199 32.50 -5.67 5.48
CA SER A 199 32.98 -5.43 6.83
C SER A 199 34.06 -4.35 6.87
N ARG A 200 33.79 -3.27 7.61
CA ARG A 200 34.79 -2.45 8.27
C ARG A 200 34.33 -2.16 9.68
#